data_AF-X0YAS2-F1
#
_entry.id   AF-X0YAS2-F1
#
_cell.length_a   1.000
_cell.length_b   1.000
_cell.length_c   1.000
_cell.angle_alpha   90.00
_cell.angle_beta   90.00
_cell.angle_gamma   90.00
#
_symmetry.space_group_name_H-M   'P 1'
#
loop_
_entity.id
_entity.type
_entity.pdbx_description
1 polymer ?
#
loop_
_entity_poly.entity_id
_entity_poly.type
_entity_poly.pdbx_seq_one_letter_code
_entity_poly.pdbx_strand_id
1 'polypeptide(L)'
;MHSRRRLVDIKFSFEEGHTLQAEGALGYQGEAQNEQNPWAGSLTLEARNIRGTGRNGALRFEQEALYTFLKLMYLEPWIAGQHLDLGGFLETEIEKESFARREIQLELAYHLSGQWTSSATVGQQESTDEPSAIFSKTYSVGLGLEWNSMDNPSNPRNGFRFIGKIVGHRKRKAGRLYY
;
A
#
# COMPACT_ATOMS: atom_id res chain seq x y z
N MET A 1 -43.25 -42.92 -6.93
CA MET A 1 -41.79 -42.84 -6.73
C MET A 1 -41.43 -41.42 -6.28
N HIS A 2 -41.20 -41.21 -4.98
CA HIS A 2 -40.75 -39.91 -4.45
C HIS A 2 -39.23 -39.97 -4.24
N SER A 3 -38.48 -39.23 -5.06
CA SER A 3 -37.03 -39.08 -4.90
C SER A 3 -36.74 -38.22 -3.67
N ARG A 4 -36.31 -38.84 -2.57
CA ARG A 4 -35.78 -38.12 -1.40
C ARG A 4 -34.45 -37.48 -1.80
N ARG A 5 -34.43 -36.16 -1.98
CA ARG A 5 -33.18 -35.39 -2.05
C ARG A 5 -32.41 -35.61 -0.75
N ARG A 6 -31.21 -36.20 -0.83
CA ARG A 6 -30.26 -36.22 0.28
C ARG A 6 -29.67 -34.82 0.40
N LEU A 7 -29.97 -34.15 1.51
CA LEU A 7 -29.26 -32.95 1.92
C LEU A 7 -27.89 -33.38 2.45
N VAL A 8 -26.85 -32.71 1.97
CA VAL A 8 -25.47 -32.91 2.42
C VAL A 8 -25.03 -31.57 2.98
N ASP A 9 -24.73 -31.54 4.28
CA ASP A 9 -24.18 -30.37 4.93
C ASP A 9 -22.65 -30.43 4.87
N ILE A 10 -22.03 -29.37 4.36
CA ILE A 10 -20.58 -29.21 4.36
C ILE A 10 -20.24 -28.26 5.52
N LYS A 11 -19.55 -28.80 6.52
CA LYS A 11 -19.07 -28.04 7.67
C LYS A 11 -17.58 -27.78 7.54
N PHE A 12 -17.19 -26.51 7.54
CA PHE A 12 -15.81 -26.09 7.68
C PHE A 12 -15.53 -25.77 9.15
N SER A 13 -14.36 -26.17 9.64
CA SER A 13 -13.84 -25.80 10.96
C SER A 13 -12.48 -25.16 10.75
N PHE A 14 -12.29 -23.95 11.27
CA PHE A 14 -11.04 -23.21 11.16
C PHE A 14 -10.65 -22.62 12.51
N GLU A 15 -9.35 -22.44 12.72
CA GLU A 15 -8.78 -21.68 13.83
C GLU A 15 -8.36 -20.31 13.31
N GLU A 16 -8.76 -19.25 14.00
CA GLU A 16 -8.40 -17.88 13.60
C GLU A 16 -6.94 -17.57 13.96
N GLY A 17 -6.20 -17.04 12.99
CA GLY A 17 -4.83 -16.56 13.21
C GLY A 17 -4.76 -15.12 13.73
N HIS A 18 -3.56 -14.69 14.13
CA HIS A 18 -3.33 -13.29 14.54
C HIS A 18 -3.50 -12.33 13.36
N THR A 19 -4.35 -11.33 13.58
CA THR A 19 -4.73 -10.32 12.58
C THR A 19 -3.93 -9.03 12.68
N LEU A 20 -3.32 -8.76 13.84
CA LEU A 20 -2.43 -7.63 14.07
C LEU A 20 -0.99 -8.11 14.14
N GLN A 21 -0.12 -7.50 13.34
CA GLN A 21 1.32 -7.73 13.32
C GLN A 21 2.03 -6.39 13.53
N ALA A 22 3.05 -6.40 14.39
CA ALA A 22 3.86 -5.24 14.69
C ALA A 22 5.32 -5.65 14.65
N GLU A 23 6.11 -4.99 13.81
CA GLU A 23 7.53 -5.24 13.62
C GLU A 23 8.28 -3.92 13.63
N GLY A 24 9.51 -3.91 14.12
CA GLY A 24 10.30 -2.69 14.15
C GLY A 24 11.72 -2.94 14.61
N ALA A 25 12.56 -1.95 14.35
CA ALA A 25 13.94 -1.91 14.80
C ALA A 25 14.25 -0.53 15.36
N LEU A 26 15.13 -0.47 16.35
CA LEU A 26 15.66 0.77 16.90
C LEU A 26 17.17 0.63 16.99
N GLY A 27 17.88 1.64 16.52
CA GLY A 27 19.33 1.70 16.44
C GLY A 27 19.85 3.09 16.80
N TYR A 28 21.16 3.13 17.06
CA TYR A 28 21.90 4.34 17.34
C TYR A 28 22.97 4.49 16.27
N GLN A 29 23.01 5.62 15.59
CA GLN A 29 23.91 5.87 14.45
C GLN A 29 25.12 6.75 14.81
N GLY A 30 25.25 7.17 16.07
CA GLY A 30 26.34 8.03 16.53
C GLY A 30 26.06 9.52 16.37
N GLU A 31 26.94 10.35 16.93
CA GLU A 31 26.98 11.79 16.68
C GLU A 31 27.90 12.06 15.48
N ALA A 32 27.38 12.05 14.26
CA ALA A 32 28.07 12.73 13.17
C ALA A 32 27.93 14.25 13.41
N GLN A 33 29.03 15.00 13.25
CA GLN A 33 29.05 16.45 13.47
C GLN A 33 27.88 17.12 12.70
N ASN A 34 27.00 17.84 13.43
CA ASN A 34 25.76 18.51 12.98
C ASN A 34 24.43 17.71 12.90
N GLU A 35 24.36 16.48 13.42
CA GLU A 35 23.09 15.73 13.44
C GLU A 35 22.28 15.94 14.75
N GLN A 36 21.02 16.35 14.62
CA GLN A 36 20.12 16.64 15.75
C GLN A 36 19.43 15.38 16.31
N ASN A 37 19.55 14.22 15.66
CA ASN A 37 18.91 12.98 16.12
C ASN A 37 19.83 11.77 15.90
N PRO A 38 20.43 11.21 16.96
CA PRO A 38 21.34 10.07 16.84
C PRO A 38 20.60 8.72 16.79
N TRP A 39 19.27 8.74 16.84
CA TRP A 39 18.43 7.54 16.81
C TRP A 39 17.91 7.29 15.40
N ALA A 40 18.01 6.03 14.98
CA ALA A 40 17.38 5.52 13.77
C ALA A 40 16.42 4.38 14.13
N GLY A 41 15.35 4.22 13.39
CA GLY A 41 14.42 3.14 13.64
C GLY A 41 13.32 3.02 12.63
N SER A 42 12.65 1.88 12.66
CA SER A 42 11.50 1.59 11.83
C SER A 42 10.40 0.93 12.65
N LEU A 43 9.16 1.16 12.25
CA LEU A 43 7.97 0.54 12.79
C LEU A 43 7.01 0.24 11.65
N THR A 44 6.61 -1.02 11.54
CA THR A 44 5.56 -1.49 10.64
C THR A 44 4.45 -2.10 11.48
N LEU A 45 3.24 -1.59 11.31
CA LEU A 45 2.02 -2.13 11.88
C LEU A 45 1.12 -2.59 10.74
N GLU A 46 0.68 -3.84 10.78
CA GLU A 46 -0.28 -4.39 9.83
C GLU A 46 -1.49 -4.96 10.57
N ALA A 47 -2.67 -4.47 10.24
CA ALA A 47 -3.93 -5.00 10.71
C ALA A 47 -4.67 -5.62 9.53
N ARG A 48 -4.68 -6.95 9.46
CA ARG A 48 -5.41 -7.75 8.47
C ARG A 48 -6.79 -8.13 9.01
N ASN A 49 -7.81 -8.19 8.17
CA ASN A 49 -9.15 -8.59 8.58
C ASN A 49 -9.67 -7.82 9.82
N ILE A 50 -9.57 -6.49 9.78
CA ILE A 50 -9.94 -5.59 10.89
C ILE A 50 -11.36 -5.92 11.35
N ARG A 51 -11.48 -6.38 12.60
CA ARG A 51 -12.78 -6.77 13.22
C ARG A 51 -13.57 -7.81 12.43
N GLY A 52 -12.91 -8.70 11.68
CA GLY A 52 -13.59 -9.76 10.92
C GLY A 52 -14.28 -9.29 9.64
N THR A 53 -13.98 -8.08 9.16
CA THR A 53 -14.64 -7.47 7.99
C THR A 53 -13.91 -7.68 6.66
N GLY A 54 -12.75 -8.35 6.67
CA GLY A 54 -11.83 -8.46 5.53
C GLY A 54 -10.96 -7.23 5.29
N ARG A 55 -11.31 -6.06 5.87
CA ARG A 55 -10.56 -4.79 5.72
C ARG A 55 -9.13 -4.93 6.19
N ASN A 56 -8.21 -4.31 5.47
CA ASN A 56 -6.79 -4.30 5.84
C ASN A 56 -6.29 -2.86 5.99
N GLY A 57 -5.40 -2.65 6.95
CA GLY A 57 -4.72 -1.38 7.17
C GLY A 57 -3.26 -1.61 7.51
N ALA A 58 -2.39 -0.71 7.07
CA ALA A 58 -0.99 -0.76 7.42
C ALA A 58 -0.40 0.63 7.68
N LEU A 59 0.54 0.72 8.61
CA LEU A 59 1.34 1.90 8.89
C LEU A 59 2.81 1.49 8.82
N ARG A 60 3.60 2.19 8.01
CA ARG A 60 5.05 2.07 8.00
C ARG A 60 5.67 3.41 8.34
N PHE A 61 6.57 3.42 9.30
CA PHE A 61 7.31 4.59 9.74
C PHE A 61 8.78 4.25 9.77
N GLU A 62 9.62 5.12 9.21
CA GLU A 62 11.08 5.00 9.28
C GLU A 62 11.68 6.37 9.57
N GLN A 63 12.69 6.37 10.43
CA GLN A 63 13.43 7.55 10.81
C GLN A 63 14.91 7.21 10.83
N GLU A 64 15.71 8.00 10.14
CA GLU A 64 17.17 8.02 10.21
C GLU A 64 17.66 9.44 10.49
N ALA A 65 18.97 9.70 10.50
CA ALA A 65 19.54 11.03 10.77
C ALA A 65 18.98 12.13 9.85
N LEU A 66 18.92 11.82 8.56
CA LEU A 66 18.59 12.76 7.50
C LEU A 66 17.34 12.35 6.72
N TYR A 67 16.67 11.28 7.14
CA TYR A 67 15.55 10.69 6.41
C TYR A 67 14.37 10.42 7.34
N THR A 68 13.17 10.78 6.88
CA THR A 68 11.92 10.42 7.54
C THR A 68 10.94 9.92 6.49
N PHE A 69 10.37 8.74 6.73
CA PHE A 69 9.36 8.13 5.88
C PHE A 69 8.14 7.73 6.69
N LEU A 70 6.97 7.99 6.14
CA LEU A 70 5.68 7.60 6.71
C LEU A 70 4.77 7.15 5.58
N LYS A 71 4.21 5.95 5.69
CA LYS A 71 3.20 5.43 4.77
C LYS A 71 2.02 4.86 5.53
N LEU A 72 0.83 5.36 5.24
CA LEU A 72 -0.44 4.82 5.71
C LEU A 72 -1.16 4.17 4.53
N MET A 73 -1.62 2.93 4.70
CA MET A 73 -2.33 2.17 3.68
C MET A 73 -3.67 1.68 4.23
N TYR A 74 -4.68 1.63 3.37
CA TYR A 74 -5.99 1.07 3.68
C TYR A 74 -6.56 0.33 2.47
N LEU A 75 -7.22 -0.80 2.73
CA LEU A 75 -7.93 -1.60 1.74
C LEU A 75 -9.33 -1.93 2.25
N GLU A 76 -10.34 -1.46 1.52
CA GLU A 76 -11.72 -1.89 1.64
C GLU A 76 -11.99 -2.98 0.59
N PRO A 77 -12.08 -4.26 0.98
CA PRO A 77 -12.47 -5.30 0.06
C PRO A 77 -13.98 -5.30 -0.18
N TRP A 78 -14.36 -5.81 -1.33
CA TRP A 78 -15.74 -6.13 -1.70
C TRP A 78 -16.73 -4.98 -1.51
N ILE A 79 -16.40 -3.79 -2.02
CA ILE A 79 -17.25 -2.62 -1.91
C ILE A 79 -18.63 -2.92 -2.46
N ALA A 80 -19.65 -2.59 -1.67
CA ALA A 80 -21.05 -2.85 -1.99
C ALA A 80 -21.35 -4.33 -2.32
N GLY A 81 -20.57 -5.26 -1.76
CA GLY A 81 -20.71 -6.71 -1.97
C GLY A 81 -20.28 -7.19 -3.36
N GLN A 82 -19.60 -6.34 -4.13
CA GLN A 82 -19.09 -6.70 -5.46
C GLN A 82 -17.67 -7.26 -5.37
N HIS A 83 -17.16 -7.88 -6.44
CA HIS A 83 -15.75 -8.29 -6.55
C HIS A 83 -14.81 -7.09 -6.81
N LEU A 84 -15.07 -5.97 -6.11
CA LEU A 84 -14.40 -4.68 -6.24
C LEU A 84 -13.71 -4.32 -4.93
N ASP A 85 -12.43 -4.04 -4.99
CA ASP A 85 -11.63 -3.61 -3.85
C ASP A 85 -11.18 -2.16 -4.08
N LEU A 86 -11.20 -1.34 -3.02
CA LEU A 86 -10.64 0.01 -3.03
C LEU A 86 -9.48 0.08 -2.07
N GLY A 87 -8.30 0.22 -2.64
CA GLY A 87 -7.07 0.48 -1.93
C GLY A 87 -6.70 1.95 -1.99
N GLY A 88 -5.90 2.40 -1.03
CA GLY A 88 -5.25 3.68 -1.10
C GLY A 88 -4.09 3.79 -0.14
N PHE A 89 -3.22 4.77 -0.40
CA PHE A 89 -2.17 5.12 0.52
C PHE A 89 -1.90 6.62 0.57
N LEU A 90 -1.39 7.05 1.71
CA LEU A 90 -0.77 8.34 1.95
C LEU A 90 0.70 8.08 2.28
N GLU A 91 1.60 8.77 1.60
CA GLU A 91 3.03 8.62 1.81
C GLU A 91 3.66 9.99 2.00
N THR A 92 4.60 10.10 2.92
CA THR A 92 5.44 11.29 3.13
C THR A 92 6.86 10.84 3.30
N GLU A 93 7.76 11.50 2.58
CA GLU A 93 9.18 11.25 2.58
C GLU A 93 9.90 12.59 2.67
N ILE A 94 10.82 12.72 3.61
CA ILE A 94 11.58 13.94 3.85
C ILE A 94 13.04 13.54 3.95
N GLU A 95 13.85 14.08 3.04
CA GLU A 95 15.31 14.02 3.10
C GLU A 95 15.81 15.42 3.47
N LYS A 96 16.43 15.52 4.65
CA LYS A 96 16.85 16.79 5.25
C LYS A 96 17.77 17.55 4.29
N GLU A 97 17.47 18.82 4.06
CA GLU A 97 18.21 19.72 3.15
C GLU A 97 18.24 19.30 1.67
N SER A 98 17.45 18.28 1.28
CA SER A 98 17.38 17.77 -0.09
C SER A 98 15.98 17.96 -0.66
N PHE A 99 14.99 17.16 -0.23
CA PHE A 99 13.63 17.29 -0.73
C PHE A 99 12.59 16.78 0.27
N ALA A 100 11.35 17.23 0.06
CA ALA A 100 10.17 16.66 0.69
C ALA A 100 9.19 16.19 -0.39
N ARG A 101 8.71 14.95 -0.28
CA ARG A 101 7.73 14.34 -1.17
C ARG A 101 6.51 13.89 -0.38
N ARG A 102 5.33 14.15 -0.92
CA ARG A 102 4.06 13.68 -0.37
C ARG A 102 3.24 13.07 -1.50
N GLU A 103 2.72 11.87 -1.29
CA GLU A 103 1.92 11.18 -2.29
C GLU A 103 0.61 10.69 -1.69
N ILE A 104 -0.46 10.86 -2.46
CA ILE A 104 -1.74 10.17 -2.23
C ILE A 104 -2.06 9.38 -3.48
N GLN A 105 -2.41 8.10 -3.31
CA GLN A 105 -2.87 7.25 -4.39
C GLN A 105 -4.12 6.50 -3.96
N LEU A 106 -5.06 6.39 -4.89
CA LEU A 106 -6.23 5.52 -4.79
C LEU A 106 -6.16 4.49 -5.92
N GLU A 107 -6.58 3.28 -5.62
CA GLU A 107 -6.63 2.15 -6.55
C GLU A 107 -7.97 1.43 -6.42
N LEU A 108 -8.67 1.28 -7.54
CA LEU A 108 -9.84 0.42 -7.64
C LEU A 108 -9.42 -0.85 -8.38
N ALA A 109 -9.55 -2.01 -7.73
CA ALA A 109 -9.27 -3.31 -8.32
C ALA A 109 -10.56 -4.11 -8.50
N TYR A 110 -10.73 -4.72 -9.66
CA TYR A 110 -11.84 -5.61 -9.96
C TYR A 110 -11.33 -7.01 -10.23
N HIS A 111 -11.79 -7.96 -9.42
CA HIS A 111 -11.48 -9.38 -9.57
C HIS A 111 -12.44 -9.98 -10.60
N LEU A 112 -11.90 -10.21 -11.80
CA LEU A 112 -12.62 -10.86 -12.89
C LEU A 112 -12.71 -12.35 -12.59
N SER A 113 -13.68 -13.05 -13.19
CA SER A 113 -13.80 -14.50 -13.03
C SER A 113 -12.51 -15.21 -13.41
N GLY A 114 -12.06 -16.15 -12.57
CA GLY A 114 -10.83 -16.90 -12.77
C GLY A 114 -9.65 -16.27 -12.02
N GLN A 115 -8.54 -16.10 -12.73
CA GLN A 115 -7.23 -15.71 -12.19
C GLN A 115 -6.85 -14.25 -12.51
N TRP A 116 -7.78 -13.47 -13.06
CA TRP A 116 -7.52 -12.13 -13.57
C TRP A 116 -8.01 -11.03 -12.62
N THR A 117 -7.22 -9.98 -12.47
CA THR A 117 -7.60 -8.75 -11.75
C THR A 117 -7.26 -7.55 -12.64
N SER A 118 -8.22 -6.67 -12.88
CA SER A 118 -7.97 -5.38 -13.54
C SER A 118 -7.98 -4.27 -12.51
N SER A 119 -7.10 -3.27 -12.62
CA SER A 119 -7.12 -2.13 -11.71
C SER A 119 -7.03 -0.79 -12.42
N ALA A 120 -7.54 0.24 -11.75
CA ALA A 120 -7.41 1.63 -12.15
C ALA A 120 -6.86 2.44 -10.97
N THR A 121 -5.83 3.23 -11.22
CA THR A 121 -5.15 4.02 -10.20
C THR A 121 -5.23 5.50 -10.52
N VAL A 122 -5.47 6.33 -9.52
CA VAL A 122 -5.30 7.79 -9.61
C VAL A 122 -4.43 8.25 -8.46
N GLY A 123 -3.56 9.20 -8.71
CA GLY A 123 -2.65 9.69 -7.68
C GLY A 123 -2.25 11.13 -7.87
N GLN A 124 -1.73 11.69 -6.78
CA GLN A 124 -1.20 13.02 -6.73
C GLN A 124 0.06 13.00 -5.87
N GLN A 125 1.16 13.47 -6.43
CA GLN A 125 2.43 13.63 -5.75
C GLN A 125 2.80 15.11 -5.70
N GLU A 126 3.13 15.61 -4.52
CA GLU A 126 3.75 16.90 -4.31
C GLU A 126 5.23 16.68 -4.00
N SER A 127 6.10 17.52 -4.55
CA SER A 127 7.53 17.46 -4.29
C SER A 127 8.07 18.88 -4.16
N THR A 128 8.75 19.13 -3.05
CA THR A 128 9.43 20.38 -2.72
C THR A 128 10.92 20.10 -2.68
N ASP A 129 11.68 20.91 -3.40
CA ASP A 129 13.13 20.94 -3.35
C ASP A 129 13.53 21.98 -2.30
N GLU A 130 14.12 21.54 -1.19
CA GLU A 130 14.36 22.37 0.00
C GLU A 130 15.37 23.51 -0.28
N PRO A 131 16.54 23.26 -0.91
CA PRO A 131 17.51 24.31 -1.25
C PRO A 131 16.96 25.43 -2.15
N SER A 132 16.04 25.09 -3.05
CA SER A 132 15.53 26.01 -4.07
C SER A 132 14.13 26.56 -3.78
N ALA A 133 13.45 26.01 -2.76
CA ALA A 133 12.04 26.26 -2.44
C ALA A 133 11.10 26.10 -3.66
N ILE A 134 11.50 25.25 -4.62
CA ILE A 134 10.70 24.96 -5.82
C ILE A 134 9.72 23.85 -5.47
N PHE A 135 8.44 24.08 -5.76
CA PHE A 135 7.42 23.07 -5.57
C PHE A 135 6.87 22.56 -6.91
N SER A 136 6.48 21.30 -6.92
CA SER A 136 5.86 20.69 -8.09
C SER A 136 4.79 19.71 -7.68
N LYS A 137 3.76 19.63 -8.53
CA LYS A 137 2.62 18.76 -8.32
C LYS A 137 2.44 17.88 -9.54
N THR A 138 2.47 16.57 -9.35
CA THR A 138 2.33 15.58 -10.41
C THR A 138 1.05 14.81 -10.17
N TYR A 139 0.21 14.73 -11.18
CA TYR A 139 -0.99 13.88 -11.17
C TYR A 139 -0.69 12.62 -11.96
N SER A 140 -1.11 11.47 -11.45
CA SER A 140 -0.98 10.17 -12.11
C SER A 140 -2.34 9.55 -12.34
N VAL A 141 -2.48 8.88 -13.49
CA VAL A 141 -3.61 8.00 -13.80
C VAL A 141 -3.01 6.74 -14.41
N GLY A 142 -3.47 5.57 -13.99
CA GLY A 142 -2.95 4.31 -14.47
C GLY A 142 -4.00 3.23 -14.58
N LEU A 143 -3.69 2.23 -15.39
CA LEU A 143 -4.47 1.02 -15.57
C LEU A 143 -3.54 -0.18 -15.34
N GLY A 144 -4.06 -1.18 -14.64
CA GLY A 144 -3.36 -2.42 -14.31
C GLY A 144 -4.14 -3.63 -14.79
N LEU A 145 -3.42 -4.69 -15.14
CA LEU A 145 -3.96 -6.00 -15.38
C LEU A 145 -3.01 -7.03 -14.76
N GLU A 146 -3.56 -7.90 -13.93
CA GLU A 146 -2.87 -8.98 -13.28
C GLU A 146 -3.51 -10.31 -13.68
N TRP A 147 -2.68 -11.32 -13.94
CA TRP A 147 -3.08 -12.71 -14.04
C TRP A 147 -2.24 -13.54 -13.07
N ASN A 148 -2.89 -14.24 -12.15
CA ASN A 148 -2.23 -15.02 -11.11
C ASN A 148 -2.69 -16.47 -11.14
N SER A 149 -1.82 -17.35 -11.65
CA SER A 149 -2.06 -18.80 -11.71
C SER A 149 -1.39 -19.60 -10.60
N MET A 150 -0.80 -18.92 -9.61
CA MET A 150 -0.10 -19.58 -8.52
C MET A 150 -1.08 -20.35 -7.62
N ASP A 151 -0.66 -21.52 -7.18
CA ASP A 151 -1.45 -22.40 -6.30
C ASP A 151 -1.55 -21.87 -4.86
N ASN A 152 -0.48 -21.22 -4.37
CA ASN A 152 -0.45 -20.57 -3.07
C ASN A 152 0.22 -19.19 -3.17
N PRO A 153 -0.45 -18.09 -2.79
CA PRO A 153 0.13 -16.75 -2.85
C PRO A 153 1.34 -16.52 -1.93
N SER A 154 1.44 -17.20 -0.79
CA SER A 154 2.52 -16.98 0.20
C SER A 154 3.69 -17.95 0.05
N ASN A 155 3.46 -19.12 -0.53
CA ASN A 155 4.50 -20.12 -0.80
C ASN A 155 4.16 -20.93 -2.06
N PRO A 156 4.26 -20.32 -3.25
CA PRO A 156 3.85 -20.95 -4.51
C PRO A 156 4.76 -22.12 -4.86
N ARG A 157 4.18 -23.26 -5.25
CA ARG A 157 4.93 -24.43 -5.75
C ARG A 157 4.77 -24.59 -7.25
N ASN A 158 3.68 -24.08 -7.83
CA ASN A 158 3.38 -24.16 -9.24
C ASN A 158 2.69 -22.88 -9.73
N GLY A 159 2.75 -22.65 -11.04
CA GLY A 159 2.11 -21.50 -11.70
C GLY A 159 3.04 -20.28 -11.84
N PHE A 160 2.46 -19.16 -12.23
CA PHE A 160 3.15 -17.89 -12.46
C PHE A 160 2.19 -16.72 -12.21
N ARG A 161 2.77 -15.53 -12.01
CA ARG A 161 2.04 -14.27 -11.86
C ARG A 161 2.54 -13.28 -12.91
N PHE A 162 1.62 -12.74 -13.70
CA PHE A 162 1.88 -11.67 -14.65
C PHE A 162 1.20 -10.40 -14.17
N ILE A 163 1.93 -9.29 -14.16
CA ILE A 163 1.42 -7.98 -13.77
C ILE A 163 1.85 -6.98 -14.84
N GLY A 164 0.89 -6.38 -15.52
CA GLY A 164 1.10 -5.27 -16.45
C GLY A 164 0.47 -4.01 -15.88
N LYS A 165 1.20 -2.90 -15.87
CA LYS A 165 0.69 -1.60 -15.44
C LYS A 165 1.17 -0.52 -16.39
N ILE A 166 0.26 0.36 -16.80
CA ILE A 166 0.56 1.56 -17.58
C ILE A 166 0.13 2.75 -16.74
N VAL A 167 1.03 3.71 -16.56
CA VAL A 167 0.76 4.93 -15.78
C VAL A 167 1.16 6.16 -16.60
N GLY A 168 0.21 7.06 -16.78
CA GLY A 168 0.44 8.39 -17.34
C GLY A 168 0.64 9.41 -16.22
N HIS A 169 1.61 10.30 -16.40
CA HIS A 169 1.91 11.37 -15.44
C HIS A 169 1.75 12.73 -16.09
N ARG A 170 1.15 13.68 -15.37
CA ARG A 170 1.09 15.08 -15.77
C ARG A 170 1.66 15.94 -14.65
N LYS A 171 2.82 16.57 -14.93
CA LYS A 171 3.48 17.48 -14.00
C LYS A 171 2.98 18.91 -14.19
N ARG A 172 2.68 19.57 -13.08
CA ARG A 172 2.40 21.00 -12.97
C ARG A 172 3.47 21.61 -12.06
N LYS A 173 4.36 22.41 -12.62
CA LYS A 173 5.23 23.27 -11.82
C LYS A 173 4.37 24.35 -11.21
N ALA A 174 4.52 24.57 -9.92
CA ALA A 174 3.89 25.68 -9.25
C ALA A 174 5.02 26.42 -8.55
N GLY A 175 5.24 27.67 -8.95
CA GLY A 175 6.38 28.57 -8.72
C GLY A 175 7.49 28.24 -7.69
N ARG A 176 7.85 29.29 -6.94
CA ARG A 176 8.86 29.29 -5.87
C ARG A 176 8.15 29.83 -4.63
N LEU A 177 8.32 29.16 -3.49
CA LEU A 177 7.87 29.71 -2.21
C LEU A 177 8.85 30.81 -1.78
N TYR A 178 8.36 32.04 -1.66
CA TYR A 178 9.09 33.10 -0.98
C TYR A 178 8.74 33.01 0.50
N TYR A 179 9.71 32.65 1.34
CA TYR A 179 9.64 32.83 2.78
C TYR A 179 10.34 34.13 3.17
#